data_AF-A0AA41W5S6-F1
#
_entry.id   AF-A0AA41W5S6-F1
#
_cell.length_a   1.000
_cell.length_b   1.000
_cell.length_c   1.000
_cell.angle_alpha   90.00
_cell.angle_beta   90.00
_cell.angle_gamma   90.00
#
_symmetry.space_group_name_H-M   'P 1'
#
loop_
_entity.id
_entity.type
_entity.pdbx_description
1 polymer ?
#
loop_
_entity_poly.entity_id
_entity_poly.type
_entity_poly.pdbx_seq_one_letter_code
_entity_poly.pdbx_strand_id
1 'polypeptide(L)'
;MSYCIANPDEFPSVIERASLMSQEGYYIVSLLVDGVPRTIVGADRRPFHFRSIDQVKALLSEASIDYAELTFNCSYDEMIGAAESLSPVSMPLHGFIQSKEK
;
A
#
# COMPACT_ATOMS: atom_id res chain seq x y z
N MET A 1 15.88 6.60 -6.45
CA MET A 1 16.22 6.29 -5.05
C MET A 1 14.92 6.10 -4.31
N SER A 2 14.58 4.87 -3.93
CA SER A 2 13.36 4.59 -3.16
C SER A 2 13.65 4.90 -1.69
N TYR A 3 12.84 5.75 -1.06
CA TYR A 3 12.97 6.06 0.37
C TYR A 3 12.17 5.04 1.18
N CYS A 4 12.66 4.63 2.34
CA CYS A 4 11.97 3.65 3.17
C CYS A 4 11.47 4.33 4.45
N ILE A 5 10.24 4.02 4.87
CA ILE A 5 9.69 4.47 6.16
C ILE A 5 9.82 3.29 7.12
N ALA A 6 10.78 3.37 8.05
CA ALA A 6 11.04 2.31 9.02
C ALA A 6 10.24 2.50 10.33
N ASN A 7 9.76 3.72 10.61
CA ASN A 7 9.08 4.06 11.85
C ASN A 7 7.69 4.66 11.60
N PRO A 8 6.68 4.27 12.41
CA PRO A 8 5.35 4.90 12.43
C PRO A 8 5.38 6.41 12.74
N ASP A 9 6.40 6.87 13.47
CA ASP A 9 6.59 8.30 13.79
C ASP A 9 7.06 9.14 12.59
N GLU A 10 7.64 8.50 11.56
CA GLU A 10 8.11 9.18 10.35
C GLU A 10 7.04 9.19 9.25
N PHE A 11 5.79 8.85 9.59
CA PHE A 11 4.71 8.89 8.61
C PHE A 11 4.41 10.35 8.23
N PRO A 12 4.52 10.69 6.95
CA PRO A 12 4.17 12.01 6.50
C PRO A 12 2.68 12.23 6.72
N SER A 13 2.34 13.42 7.21
CA SER A 13 0.95 13.79 7.53
C SER A 13 0.06 13.88 6.29
N VAL A 14 0.65 14.02 5.11
CA VAL A 14 -0.02 14.08 3.81
C VAL A 14 0.60 13.04 2.89
N ILE A 15 -0.25 12.20 2.31
CA ILE A 15 0.11 11.12 1.39
C ILE A 15 -0.70 11.34 0.13
N GLU A 16 -0.03 11.53 -1.00
CA GLU A 16 -0.70 11.75 -2.28
C GLU A 16 -1.35 10.46 -2.78
N ARG A 17 -0.62 9.34 -2.67
CA ARG A 17 -1.10 8.04 -3.13
C ARG A 17 -0.64 6.90 -2.23
N ALA A 18 -1.56 6.05 -1.81
CA ALA A 18 -1.26 4.80 -1.12
C ALA A 18 -1.56 3.61 -2.04
N SER A 19 -0.53 2.90 -2.46
CA SER A 19 -0.63 1.67 -3.25
C SER A 19 -0.36 0.47 -2.36
N LEU A 20 -1.41 -0.31 -2.09
CA LEU A 20 -1.34 -1.56 -1.35
C LEU A 20 -1.22 -2.71 -2.36
N MET A 21 -0.26 -3.59 -2.19
CA MET A 21 -0.08 -4.79 -3.01
C MET A 21 -0.33 -6.03 -2.17
N SER A 22 -1.34 -6.81 -2.54
CA SER A 22 -1.61 -8.12 -1.93
C SER A 22 -0.82 -9.20 -2.67
N GLN A 23 0.00 -9.95 -1.95
CA GLN A 23 0.78 -11.07 -2.46
C GLN A 23 0.67 -12.23 -1.47
N GLU A 24 0.21 -13.40 -1.92
CA GLU A 24 0.24 -14.66 -1.17
C GLU A 24 -0.23 -14.58 0.32
N GLY A 25 -1.25 -13.75 0.59
CA GLY A 25 -1.83 -13.61 1.94
C GLY A 25 -1.20 -12.53 2.83
N TYR A 26 -0.28 -11.71 2.31
CA TYR A 26 0.22 -10.50 2.96
C TYR A 26 0.04 -9.27 2.07
N TYR A 27 0.04 -8.10 2.71
CA TYR A 27 -0.06 -6.80 2.04
C TYR A 27 1.24 -6.03 2.23
N ILE A 28 1.76 -5.48 1.13
CA ILE A 28 2.88 -4.55 1.10
C ILE A 28 2.34 -3.16 0.77
N VAL A 29 2.86 -2.13 1.42
CA VAL A 29 2.35 -0.76 1.27
C VAL A 29 3.45 0.13 0.70
N SER A 30 3.13 0.78 -0.41
CA SER A 30 3.94 1.83 -1.01
C SER A 30 3.13 3.13 -0.99
N LEU A 31 3.76 4.20 -0.54
CA LEU A 31 3.19 5.53 -0.43
C LEU A 31 3.90 6.46 -1.39
N LEU A 32 3.18 7.42 -1.98
CA LEU A 32 3.75 8.51 -2.74
C LEU A 32 3.60 9.78 -1.90
N VAL A 33 4.72 10.39 -1.58
CA VAL A 33 4.81 11.53 -0.68
C VAL A 33 5.76 12.53 -1.30
N ASP A 34 5.28 13.74 -1.60
CA ASP A 34 6.04 14.78 -2.30
C ASP A 34 6.63 14.29 -3.63
N GLY A 35 5.88 13.47 -4.36
CA GLY A 35 6.32 12.83 -5.61
C GLY A 35 7.37 11.73 -5.44
N VAL A 36 7.74 11.37 -4.20
CA VAL A 36 8.74 10.36 -3.90
C VAL A 36 8.06 9.06 -3.43
N PRO A 37 8.27 7.93 -4.11
CA PRO A 37 7.75 6.65 -3.66
C PRO A 37 8.51 6.19 -2.41
N ARG A 38 7.74 5.89 -1.36
CA ARG A 38 8.20 5.39 -0.08
C ARG A 38 7.57 4.06 0.26
N THR A 39 8.38 3.06 0.61
CA THR A 39 7.86 1.76 1.06
C THR A 39 7.95 1.65 2.57
N ILE A 40 6.91 1.11 3.21
CA ILE A 40 6.95 0.82 4.64
C ILE A 40 7.84 -0.40 4.86
N VAL A 41 8.86 -0.26 5.70
CA VAL A 41 9.81 -1.32 6.03
C VAL A 41 9.82 -1.59 7.53
N GLY A 42 10.14 -2.82 7.91
CA GLY A 42 10.42 -3.17 9.30
C GLY A 42 11.81 -2.69 9.76
N ALA A 43 12.11 -2.93 11.03
CA ALA A 43 13.40 -2.60 11.65
C ALA A 43 14.60 -3.25 10.92
N ASP A 44 14.37 -4.40 10.29
CA ASP A 44 15.32 -5.16 9.49
C ASP A 44 15.48 -4.64 8.04
N ARG A 45 14.89 -3.48 7.71
CA ARG A 45 14.90 -2.84 6.38
C ARG A 45 14.25 -3.66 5.27
N ARG A 46 13.43 -4.66 5.61
CA ARG A 46 12.62 -5.40 4.64
C ARG A 46 11.21 -4.83 4.57
N PRO A 47 10.48 -5.00 3.45
CA PRO A 47 9.09 -4.59 3.34
C PRO A 47 8.27 -5.11 4.53
N PHE A 48 7.51 -4.22 5.17
CA PHE A 48 6.66 -4.62 6.27
C PHE A 48 5.44 -5.36 5.73
N HIS A 49 5.23 -6.58 6.19
CA HIS A 49 4.11 -7.41 5.75
C HIS A 49 2.92 -7.22 6.68
N PHE A 50 1.86 -6.62 6.16
CA PHE A 50 0.59 -6.53 6.88
C PHE A 50 -0.23 -7.78 6.62
N ARG A 51 -0.89 -8.30 7.67
CA ARG A 51 -1.79 -9.46 7.53
C ARG A 51 -3.21 -9.07 7.13
N SER A 52 -3.54 -7.79 7.20
CA SER A 52 -4.89 -7.29 6.93
C SER A 52 -4.85 -5.83 6.50
N ILE A 53 -5.76 -5.46 5.60
CA ILE A 53 -5.97 -4.06 5.17
C ILE A 53 -6.35 -3.19 6.38
N ASP A 54 -7.05 -3.75 7.37
CA ASP A 54 -7.45 -3.02 8.57
C ASP A 54 -6.25 -2.53 9.39
N GLN A 55 -5.17 -3.31 9.47
CA GLN A 55 -3.92 -2.87 10.10
C GLN A 55 -3.26 -1.72 9.31
N VAL A 56 -3.35 -1.78 7.97
CA VAL A 56 -2.85 -0.70 7.12
C VAL A 56 -3.70 0.56 7.31
N LYS A 57 -5.04 0.43 7.41
CA LYS A 57 -5.95 1.54 7.72
C LYS A 57 -5.62 2.16 9.07
N ALA A 58 -5.42 1.34 10.09
CA ALA A 58 -5.07 1.83 11.42
C ALA A 58 -3.75 2.61 11.39
N LEU A 59 -2.72 2.07 10.72
CA LEU A 59 -1.42 2.73 10.58
C LEU A 59 -1.52 4.06 9.81
N LEU A 60 -2.33 4.08 8.75
CA LEU A 60 -2.51 5.26 7.91
C LEU A 60 -3.63 6.18 8.40
N SER A 61 -4.31 5.85 9.50
CA SER A 61 -5.48 6.60 10.00
C SER A 61 -5.12 8.02 10.42
N GLU A 62 -3.88 8.23 10.85
CA GLU A 62 -3.34 9.52 11.28
C GLU A 62 -2.85 10.38 10.09
N ALA A 63 -2.73 9.79 8.90
CA ALA A 63 -2.30 10.47 7.69
C ALA A 63 -3.49 10.85 6.80
N SER A 64 -3.41 12.03 6.18
CA SER A 64 -4.37 12.45 5.15
C SER A 64 -3.93 11.85 3.82
N ILE A 65 -4.71 10.90 3.29
CA ILE A 65 -4.46 10.27 2.00
C ILE A 65 -5.41 10.86 0.97
N ASP A 66 -4.86 11.33 -0.16
CA ASP A 66 -5.65 11.85 -1.27
C ASP A 66 -6.22 10.69 -2.12
N TYR A 67 -5.37 9.72 -2.46
CA TYR A 67 -5.78 8.55 -3.23
C TYR A 67 -5.23 7.25 -2.64
N ALA A 68 -6.04 6.20 -2.61
CA ALA A 68 -5.60 4.86 -2.20
C ALA A 68 -6.11 3.80 -3.16
N GLU A 69 -5.24 2.85 -3.52
CA GLU A 69 -5.60 1.69 -4.32
C GLU A 69 -5.06 0.40 -3.69
N LEU A 70 -5.78 -0.68 -3.90
CA LEU A 70 -5.37 -2.03 -3.54
C LEU A 70 -5.24 -2.86 -4.81
N THR A 71 -4.01 -3.26 -5.09
CA THR A 71 -3.66 -4.16 -6.18
C THR A 71 -3.59 -5.59 -5.65
N PHE A 72 -4.47 -6.45 -6.15
CA PHE A 72 -4.44 -7.88 -5.86
C PHE A 72 -3.61 -8.63 -6.89
N ASN A 73 -2.53 -9.26 -6.42
CA ASN A 73 -1.76 -10.21 -7.21
C ASN A 73 -2.21 -11.62 -6.81
N CYS A 74 -3.30 -12.09 -7.40
CA CYS A 74 -3.77 -13.45 -7.21
C CYS A 74 -3.00 -14.39 -8.13
N SER A 75 -2.11 -15.23 -7.58
CA SER A 75 -1.44 -16.32 -8.33
C SER A 75 -2.39 -17.43 -8.82
N TYR A 76 -3.71 -17.20 -8.80
CA TYR A 76 -4.70 -18.15 -9.29
C TYR A 76 -4.45 -18.51 -10.76
N ASP A 77 -3.87 -17.57 -11.52
CA ASP A 77 -3.52 -17.70 -12.94
C ASP A 77 -2.51 -18.82 -13.23
N GLU A 78 -1.49 -19.00 -12.36
CA GLU A 78 -0.48 -20.05 -12.53
C GLU A 78 -1.06 -21.46 -12.38
N MET A 79 -2.13 -21.63 -11.60
CA MET A 79 -2.77 -22.93 -11.39
C MET A 79 -3.70 -23.37 -12.53
N ILE A 80 -4.13 -22.45 -13.41
CA ILE A 80 -4.99 -22.74 -14.57
C ILE A 80 -4.26 -22.68 -15.92
N GLY A 81 -2.95 -22.41 -15.92
CA GLY A 81 -2.14 -22.41 -17.15
C GLY A 81 -2.50 -21.29 -18.13
N ALA A 82 -3.21 -20.26 -17.66
CA ALA A 82 -3.40 -19.04 -18.42
C ALA A 82 -2.09 -18.25 -18.33
N ALA A 83 -1.28 -18.29 -19.40
CA ALA A 83 -0.14 -17.39 -19.55
C ALA A 83 -0.58 -15.94 -19.86
N GLU A 84 -1.88 -15.72 -20.00
CA GLU A 84 -2.49 -14.45 -20.38
C GLU A 84 -2.86 -13.64 -19.14
N SER A 85 -1.82 -13.27 -18.39
CA SER A 85 -1.69 -12.08 -17.55
C SER A 85 -3.00 -11.32 -17.30
N LEU A 86 -3.88 -11.86 -16.45
CA LEU A 86 -4.96 -11.05 -15.88
C LEU A 86 -4.29 -9.88 -15.17
N SER A 87 -4.55 -8.68 -15.69
CA SER A 87 -3.90 -7.47 -15.19
C SER A 87 -4.12 -7.37 -13.68
N PRO A 88 -3.10 -6.95 -12.90
CA PRO A 88 -3.25 -6.77 -11.46
C PRO A 88 -4.56 -6.04 -11.14
N VAL A 89 -5.41 -6.67 -10.33
CA VAL A 89 -6.74 -6.10 -10.05
C VAL A 89 -6.55 -4.97 -9.05
N SER A 90 -6.55 -3.73 -9.54
CA SER A 90 -6.52 -2.53 -8.71
C SER A 90 -7.94 -2.09 -8.35
N MET A 91 -8.22 -2.00 -7.05
CA MET A 91 -9.47 -1.48 -6.51
C MET A 91 -9.20 -0.19 -5.72
N PRO A 92 -9.89 0.93 -6.00
CA PRO A 92 -9.75 2.14 -5.21
C PRO A 92 -10.28 1.92 -3.79
N LEU A 93 -9.50 2.30 -2.79
CA LEU A 93 -9.89 2.19 -1.39
C LEU A 93 -10.46 3.52 -0.89
N HIS A 94 -11.76 3.73 -1.10
CA HIS A 94 -12.47 4.94 -0.69
C HIS A 94 -12.41 5.22 0.82
N GLY A 95 -12.18 4.20 1.66
CA GLY A 95 -12.13 4.35 3.12
C GLY A 95 -10.80 4.86 3.68
N PHE A 96 -9.79 5.12 2.84
CA PHE A 96 -8.53 5.75 3.26
C PHE A 96 -8.51 7.25 2.96
N ILE A 97 -9.42 7.72 2.10
CA ILE A 97 -9.43 9.09 1.62
C ILE A 97 -9.98 9.99 2.73
N GLN A 98 -9.08 10.66 3.43
CA GLN A 98 -9.43 11.76 4.33
C GLN A 98 -8.95 13.04 3.67
N SER A 99 -9.78 13.59 2.77
CA SER A 99 -9.61 14.96 2.33
C SER A 99 -9.81 15.84 3.55
N LYS A 100 -8.73 16.39 4.11
CA LYS A 100 -8.86 17.56 4.97
C LYS A 100 -9.29 18.70 4.06
N GLU A 101 -10.59 18.89 3.89
CA GLU A 101 -11.15 20.16 3.46
C GLU A 101 -10.61 21.23 4.42
N LYS A 102 -9.80 22.14 3.88
CA LYS A 102 -9.44 23.38 4.56
C LYS A 102 -9.57 24.54 3.60
#